data_AF-A0AAU3G7B1-F1
#
_entry.id   AF-A0AAU3G7B1-F1
#
_cell.length_a   1.000
_cell.length_b   1.000
_cell.length_c   1.000
_cell.angle_alpha   90.00
_cell.angle_beta   90.00
_cell.angle_gamma   90.00
#
_symmetry.space_group_name_H-M   'P 1'
#
loop_
_entity.id
_entity.type
_entity.pdbx_description
1 polymer ?
#
loop_
_entity_poly.entity_id
_entity_poly.type
_entity_poly.pdbx_seq_one_letter_code
_entity_poly.pdbx_strand_id
1 'polypeptide(L)'
;MTVVVINRDEAPVAAPKSTPVAAEVTLESSLWKSQKVVKGKTQSEKTPLELGTRFTASRNGEVAGVRFYKPASERGTHRGSLWDSDKKLLAHVTFTGETRSGWQEALFSSPVPIVAGRVYTVSYHTGNGGYVAQRGAFAKPVSVGPLTAEEGVFSATEKAAFPSRRHRARINYYVDVIFRHRERRSLPDPTNGPEGGSAPSPSVVPTVSTGPETSLTPTPTAPGQPSGGVEVTPTPTESTAPSPTPTRTTTHTPTPKPPTETPTAKPSPTTPKPSLTLDPTRQPTVAPTSQPTAPGGSWPNGSNTGVPSGVKLTQSKSITVTKDGTVIDGMEVQGEINVDADNVTIRNTRLAAAPGDWGIIQRQGRSGLTVENSEVFGNGKQRTQFGILNQGGDLTVRRVDIHTISNGILTEQGLIEDSYIHDPVYYSGDHTDMIMCTSGPPSGAKLVIRGNTVINTLDQTGAIALFQDFGVVRNVTVEANFLAGGGYALYGGAGAKGTSSNIKVVNNVFSRKVWAKGGQNGPVAYWDKGGSGNEWKGNVWDDGKAVPEGG
;
A
#
# COMPACT_ATOMS: atom_id res chain seq x y z
N MET A 1 -27.47 -25.00 65.92
CA MET A 1 -28.54 -24.18 65.30
C MET A 1 -28.14 -22.73 65.40
N THR A 2 -27.95 -22.04 64.28
CA THR A 2 -27.83 -20.58 64.22
C THR A 2 -28.48 -20.13 62.92
N VAL A 3 -29.45 -19.25 63.01
CA VAL A 3 -30.24 -18.76 61.87
C VAL A 3 -29.53 -17.53 61.28
N VAL A 4 -29.50 -17.43 59.95
CA VAL A 4 -29.14 -16.19 59.25
C VAL A 4 -30.41 -15.63 58.60
N VAL A 5 -30.77 -14.40 58.95
CA VAL A 5 -31.90 -13.67 58.38
C VAL A 5 -31.41 -12.88 57.17
N ILE A 6 -32.17 -12.89 56.08
CA ILE A 6 -31.91 -12.06 54.90
C ILE A 6 -32.96 -10.95 54.88
N ASN A 7 -32.53 -9.70 55.07
CA ASN A 7 -33.37 -8.55 54.72
C ASN A 7 -33.27 -8.31 53.20
N ARG A 8 -34.42 -8.24 52.54
CA ARG A 8 -34.57 -7.61 51.22
C ARG A 8 -35.26 -6.27 51.45
N ASP A 9 -34.66 -5.21 50.92
CA ASP A 9 -35.32 -4.16 50.13
C ASP A 9 -34.40 -2.95 49.98
N GLU A 10 -33.88 -2.73 48.77
CA GLU A 10 -33.45 -1.40 48.32
C GLU A 10 -33.68 -1.30 46.81
N ALA A 11 -34.24 -0.18 46.35
CA ALA A 11 -34.65 0.00 44.95
C ALA A 11 -33.47 0.46 44.08
N PRO A 12 -33.41 0.08 42.78
CA PRO A 12 -32.26 0.38 41.93
C PRO A 12 -32.17 1.88 41.60
N VAL A 13 -31.00 2.46 41.86
CA VAL A 13 -30.66 3.84 41.49
C VAL A 13 -30.57 3.96 39.96
N ALA A 14 -31.16 5.01 39.40
CA ALA A 14 -31.17 5.25 37.95
C ALA A 14 -29.75 5.51 37.40
N ALA A 15 -29.40 4.84 36.30
CA ALA A 15 -28.09 4.98 35.67
C ALA A 15 -27.89 6.38 35.04
N PRO A 16 -26.67 6.96 35.10
CA PRO A 16 -26.38 8.25 34.49
C PRO A 16 -26.40 8.16 32.96
N LYS A 17 -27.06 9.11 32.30
CA LYS A 17 -27.06 9.21 30.82
C LYS A 17 -25.67 9.56 30.31
N SER A 18 -25.04 8.65 29.58
CA SER A 18 -23.74 8.87 28.95
C SER A 18 -23.85 9.76 27.71
N THR A 19 -23.22 10.93 27.72
CA THR A 19 -23.10 11.80 26.54
C THR A 19 -22.27 11.12 25.44
N PRO A 20 -22.71 11.08 24.16
CA PRO A 20 -21.96 10.42 23.10
C PRO A 20 -20.58 11.06 22.87
N VAL A 21 -19.50 10.26 23.01
CA VAL A 21 -18.14 10.69 22.70
C VAL A 21 -17.93 10.68 21.19
N ALA A 22 -17.65 11.85 20.61
CA ALA A 22 -17.42 11.99 19.18
C ALA A 22 -15.93 11.75 18.83
N ALA A 23 -15.66 10.71 18.04
CA ALA A 23 -14.31 10.42 17.54
C ALA A 23 -13.92 11.35 16.38
N GLU A 24 -12.66 11.79 16.34
CA GLU A 24 -12.06 12.48 15.19
C GLU A 24 -11.40 11.47 14.25
N VAL A 25 -11.69 11.55 12.95
CA VAL A 25 -11.05 10.75 11.90
C VAL A 25 -10.36 11.67 10.90
N THR A 26 -9.12 11.37 10.54
CA THR A 26 -8.41 12.03 9.42
C THR A 26 -8.82 11.38 8.09
N LEU A 27 -9.25 12.20 7.13
CA LEU A 27 -9.66 11.79 5.78
C LEU A 27 -8.77 12.49 4.74
N GLU A 28 -8.55 11.86 3.58
CA GLU A 28 -7.95 12.53 2.42
C GLU A 28 -9.05 12.88 1.39
N SER A 29 -8.91 14.01 0.70
CA SER A 29 -9.85 14.53 -0.29
C SER A 29 -9.13 15.13 -1.49
N SER A 30 -9.77 15.02 -2.66
CA SER A 30 -9.27 15.47 -3.96
C SER A 30 -10.43 15.95 -4.84
N LEU A 31 -10.21 16.94 -5.69
CA LEU A 31 -11.22 17.54 -6.57
C LEU A 31 -11.48 16.72 -7.85
N TRP A 32 -10.45 16.04 -8.37
CA TRP A 32 -10.44 15.49 -9.73
C TRP A 32 -10.03 14.02 -9.81
N LYS A 33 -9.12 13.53 -8.94
CA LYS A 33 -8.60 12.14 -9.01
C LYS A 33 -9.71 11.07 -8.92
N SER A 34 -10.79 11.35 -8.21
CA SER A 34 -11.99 10.49 -8.12
C SER A 34 -12.82 10.42 -9.42
N GLN A 35 -12.55 11.27 -10.41
CA GLN A 35 -13.22 11.22 -11.71
C GLN A 35 -12.57 10.16 -12.60
N LYS A 36 -13.30 9.04 -12.80
CA LYS A 36 -12.87 7.88 -13.61
C LYS A 36 -12.48 8.21 -15.07
N VAL A 37 -12.90 9.36 -15.61
CA VAL A 37 -12.61 9.78 -16.98
C VAL A 37 -12.27 11.27 -17.01
N VAL A 38 -11.06 11.61 -17.46
CA VAL A 38 -10.64 12.98 -17.74
C VAL A 38 -11.26 13.44 -19.06
N LYS A 39 -12.13 14.46 -19.00
CA LYS A 39 -12.90 14.98 -20.14
C LYS A 39 -12.20 16.11 -20.90
N GLY A 40 -11.00 16.50 -20.47
CA GLY A 40 -10.19 17.51 -21.14
C GLY A 40 -9.55 16.99 -22.42
N LYS A 41 -9.15 17.91 -23.30
CA LYS A 41 -8.36 17.62 -24.50
C LYS A 41 -6.90 18.02 -24.27
N THR A 42 -5.97 17.26 -24.84
CA THR A 42 -4.55 17.63 -24.89
C THR A 42 -4.38 18.93 -25.66
N GLN A 43 -3.57 19.85 -25.14
CA GLN A 43 -3.17 21.13 -25.72
C GLN A 43 -1.64 21.28 -25.58
N SER A 44 -1.04 22.23 -26.29
CA SER A 44 0.38 22.57 -26.15
C SER A 44 0.61 24.04 -26.51
N GLU A 45 1.39 24.75 -25.69
CA GLU A 45 1.97 26.05 -26.01
C GLU A 45 3.45 25.90 -26.37
N LYS A 46 4.07 26.95 -26.94
CA LYS A 46 5.51 27.02 -27.19
C LYS A 46 6.35 27.41 -25.97
N THR A 47 5.72 28.06 -24.99
CA THR A 47 6.34 28.53 -23.75
C THR A 47 5.83 27.66 -22.61
N PRO A 48 6.70 27.21 -21.68
CA PRO A 48 6.26 26.54 -20.46
C PRO A 48 5.24 27.37 -19.66
N LEU A 49 4.44 26.67 -18.87
CA LEU A 49 3.27 27.22 -18.18
C LEU A 49 3.31 26.80 -16.72
N GLU A 50 3.03 27.73 -15.80
CA GLU A 50 2.43 27.33 -14.53
C GLU A 50 0.92 27.21 -14.75
N LEU A 51 0.36 26.05 -14.43
CA LEU A 51 -1.07 25.75 -14.51
C LEU A 51 -1.59 25.38 -13.13
N GLY A 52 -2.79 25.81 -12.75
CA GLY A 52 -3.30 25.53 -11.41
C GLY A 52 -4.81 25.64 -11.24
N THR A 53 -5.24 25.34 -10.03
CA THR A 53 -6.62 25.41 -9.55
C THR A 53 -6.66 26.27 -8.30
N ARG A 54 -7.50 27.31 -8.28
CA ARG A 54 -7.82 28.05 -7.04
C ARG A 54 -8.92 27.30 -6.30
N PHE A 55 -8.73 27.08 -5.02
CA PHE A 55 -9.66 26.34 -4.19
C PHE A 55 -9.79 26.92 -2.78
N THR A 56 -10.90 26.61 -2.14
CA THR A 56 -11.14 26.79 -0.70
C THR A 56 -11.39 25.44 -0.05
N ALA A 57 -11.12 25.34 1.24
CA ALA A 57 -11.54 24.23 2.08
C ALA A 57 -12.60 24.70 3.09
N SER A 58 -13.66 23.94 3.32
CA SER A 58 -14.69 24.24 4.33
C SER A 58 -14.28 23.81 5.76
N ARG A 59 -13.10 23.21 5.91
CA ARG A 59 -12.52 22.75 7.17
C ARG A 59 -11.04 23.09 7.23
N ASN A 60 -10.51 23.21 8.45
CA ASN A 60 -9.07 23.23 8.68
C ASN A 60 -8.49 21.84 8.36
N GLY A 61 -7.26 21.81 7.88
CA GLY A 61 -6.55 20.59 7.54
C GLY A 61 -5.15 20.89 7.03
N GLU A 62 -4.57 19.98 6.27
CA GLU A 62 -3.24 20.11 5.68
C GLU A 62 -3.26 19.71 4.19
N VAL A 63 -2.45 20.37 3.38
CA VAL A 63 -2.17 19.93 2.02
C VAL A 63 -0.90 19.10 2.03
N ALA A 64 -1.03 17.81 1.78
CA ALA A 64 0.07 16.84 1.76
C ALA A 64 0.85 16.84 0.44
N GLY A 65 0.30 17.39 -0.65
CA GLY A 65 0.97 17.40 -1.96
C GLY A 65 0.10 17.84 -3.13
N VAL A 66 0.59 17.56 -4.33
CA VAL A 66 0.00 17.97 -5.62
C VAL A 66 -0.18 16.76 -6.53
N ARG A 67 -1.26 16.77 -7.32
CA ARG A 67 -1.45 15.86 -8.46
C ARG A 67 -1.72 16.67 -9.73
N PHE A 68 -1.31 16.18 -10.89
CA PHE A 68 -1.72 16.77 -12.17
C PHE A 68 -1.92 15.68 -13.24
N TYR A 69 -2.76 15.95 -14.24
CA TYR A 69 -2.96 15.00 -15.34
C TYR A 69 -2.04 15.32 -16.53
N LYS A 70 -1.08 14.43 -16.78
CA LYS A 70 -0.06 14.56 -17.81
C LYS A 70 -0.52 13.96 -19.15
N PRO A 71 -0.54 14.72 -20.27
CA PRO A 71 -0.71 14.13 -21.60
C PRO A 71 0.59 13.47 -22.07
N ALA A 72 0.50 12.47 -22.97
CA ALA A 72 1.67 11.73 -23.46
C ALA A 72 2.70 12.56 -24.25
N SER A 73 2.33 13.77 -24.66
CA SER A 73 3.20 14.77 -25.30
C SER A 73 4.06 15.55 -24.31
N GLU A 74 3.73 15.54 -23.02
CA GLU A 74 4.40 16.36 -22.00
C GLU A 74 5.59 15.64 -21.35
N ARG A 75 6.70 16.36 -21.24
CA ARG A 75 8.05 15.86 -20.97
C ARG A 75 8.88 16.94 -20.26
N GLY A 76 9.92 16.49 -19.58
CA GLY A 76 10.78 17.35 -18.76
C GLY A 76 10.47 17.21 -17.28
N THR A 77 11.04 18.11 -16.48
CA THR A 77 10.91 18.10 -15.02
C THR A 77 9.73 18.96 -14.58
N HIS A 78 8.72 18.35 -13.98
CA HIS A 78 7.57 19.07 -13.44
C HIS A 78 7.79 19.47 -11.98
N ARG A 79 7.26 20.64 -11.59
CA ARG A 79 7.31 21.14 -10.21
C ARG A 79 5.91 21.49 -9.74
N GLY A 80 5.41 20.79 -8.72
CA GLY A 80 4.16 21.12 -8.03
C GLY A 80 4.38 22.21 -6.99
N SER A 81 3.42 23.11 -6.83
CA SER A 81 3.50 24.24 -5.89
C SER A 81 2.15 24.48 -5.20
N LEU A 82 2.20 24.99 -3.96
CA LEU A 82 1.04 25.48 -3.21
C LEU A 82 1.27 26.94 -2.80
N TRP A 83 0.26 27.79 -3.01
CA TRP A 83 0.32 29.23 -2.75
C TRP A 83 -0.89 29.71 -1.94
N ASP A 84 -0.71 30.78 -1.15
CA ASP A 84 -1.80 31.52 -0.53
C ASP A 84 -2.40 32.61 -1.45
N SER A 85 -3.39 33.35 -0.93
CA SER A 85 -4.03 34.48 -1.61
C SER A 85 -3.08 35.65 -1.89
N ASP A 86 -2.01 35.79 -1.09
CA ASP A 86 -1.02 36.86 -1.19
C ASP A 86 0.11 36.51 -2.16
N LYS A 87 -0.03 35.37 -2.87
CA LYS A 87 0.89 34.82 -3.87
C LYS A 87 2.20 34.31 -3.28
N LYS A 88 2.27 34.10 -1.96
CA LYS A 88 3.44 33.51 -1.29
C LYS A 88 3.46 32.01 -1.55
N LEU A 89 4.65 31.48 -1.88
CA LEU A 89 4.87 30.04 -1.97
C LEU A 89 4.87 29.44 -0.57
N LEU A 90 3.97 28.49 -0.31
CA LEU A 90 3.87 27.77 0.96
C LEU A 90 4.66 26.47 0.95
N ALA A 91 4.58 25.71 -0.14
CA ALA A 91 5.39 24.51 -0.38
C ALA A 91 5.54 24.24 -1.88
N HIS A 92 6.52 23.40 -2.20
CA HIS A 92 6.72 22.88 -3.55
C HIS A 92 7.33 21.48 -3.52
N VAL A 93 7.20 20.76 -4.63
CA VAL A 93 7.82 19.43 -4.85
C VAL A 93 8.23 19.28 -6.31
N THR A 94 9.35 18.62 -6.56
CA THR A 94 9.73 18.19 -7.91
C THR A 94 9.17 16.79 -8.15
N PHE A 95 8.40 16.60 -9.22
CA PHE A 95 7.89 15.28 -9.59
C PHE A 95 9.05 14.39 -10.07
N THR A 96 9.07 13.14 -9.60
CA THR A 96 10.05 12.11 -9.98
C THR A 96 9.31 10.79 -10.19
N GLY A 97 9.89 9.87 -10.99
CA GLY A 97 9.25 8.58 -11.28
C GLY A 97 7.97 8.63 -12.11
N GLU A 98 7.69 9.74 -12.79
CA GLU A 98 6.45 9.97 -13.53
C GLU A 98 6.18 8.93 -14.63
N THR A 99 4.90 8.63 -14.84
CA THR A 99 4.45 7.82 -15.97
C THR A 99 4.47 8.62 -17.28
N ARG A 100 4.26 7.92 -18.40
CA ARG A 100 4.20 8.55 -19.74
C ARG A 100 3.00 9.50 -19.87
N SER A 101 1.88 9.16 -19.25
CA SER A 101 0.64 9.93 -19.26
C SER A 101 -0.31 9.46 -18.17
N GLY A 102 -1.27 10.30 -17.79
CA GLY A 102 -2.21 10.03 -16.70
C GLY A 102 -1.94 10.91 -15.49
N TRP A 103 -2.61 10.61 -14.38
CA TRP A 103 -2.38 11.29 -13.11
C TRP A 103 -0.95 11.06 -12.59
N GLN A 104 -0.21 12.14 -12.38
CA GLN A 104 1.04 12.18 -11.63
C GLN A 104 0.75 12.66 -10.21
N GLU A 105 1.56 12.22 -9.25
CA GLU A 105 1.37 12.50 -7.83
C GLU A 105 2.72 12.74 -7.16
N ALA A 106 2.80 13.77 -6.32
CA ALA A 106 3.98 14.03 -5.50
C ALA A 106 3.60 14.69 -4.17
N LEU A 107 4.16 14.18 -3.08
CA LEU A 107 3.96 14.68 -1.73
C LEU A 107 4.98 15.79 -1.42
N PHE A 108 4.57 16.81 -0.67
CA PHE A 108 5.50 17.76 -0.09
C PHE A 108 6.33 17.08 1.01
N SER A 109 7.58 17.53 1.22
CA SER A 109 8.43 17.04 2.31
C SER A 109 7.85 17.29 3.71
N SER A 110 6.86 18.18 3.82
CA SER A 110 6.06 18.40 5.02
C SER A 110 4.68 18.91 4.58
N PRO A 111 3.56 18.33 5.07
CA PRO A 111 2.22 18.84 4.78
C PRO A 111 2.05 20.30 5.25
N VAL A 112 1.35 21.10 4.47
CA VAL A 112 1.12 22.53 4.78
C VAL A 112 -0.24 22.71 5.45
N PRO A 113 -0.33 23.17 6.71
CA PRO A 113 -1.60 23.46 7.34
C PRO A 113 -2.33 24.61 6.62
N ILE A 114 -3.61 24.40 6.33
CA ILE A 114 -4.49 25.40 5.72
C ILE A 114 -5.75 25.65 6.56
N VAL A 115 -6.25 26.89 6.49
CA VAL A 115 -7.38 27.37 7.29
C VAL A 115 -8.65 27.37 6.46
N ALA A 116 -9.76 26.94 7.06
CA ALA A 116 -11.09 26.95 6.44
C ALA A 116 -11.47 28.33 5.90
N GLY A 117 -12.14 28.36 4.76
CA GLY A 117 -12.64 29.57 4.10
C GLY A 117 -11.56 30.44 3.44
N ARG A 118 -10.27 30.17 3.62
CA ARG A 118 -9.20 30.86 2.89
C ARG A 118 -9.03 30.27 1.49
N VAL A 119 -8.69 31.13 0.53
CA VAL A 119 -8.41 30.71 -0.84
C VAL A 119 -6.93 30.40 -1.00
N TYR A 120 -6.65 29.21 -1.55
CA TYR A 120 -5.33 28.73 -1.89
C TYR A 120 -5.26 28.43 -3.39
N THR A 121 -4.04 28.29 -3.91
CA THR A 121 -3.81 27.86 -5.29
C THR A 121 -2.88 26.66 -5.29
N VAL A 122 -3.32 25.55 -5.87
CA VAL A 122 -2.44 24.40 -6.18
C VAL A 122 -2.06 24.49 -7.66
N SER A 123 -0.79 24.29 -7.99
CA SER A 123 -0.28 24.44 -9.36
C SER A 123 0.83 23.44 -9.70
N TYR A 124 1.10 23.28 -10.99
CA TYR A 124 2.34 22.69 -11.48
C TYR A 124 2.92 23.48 -12.64
N HIS A 125 4.24 23.45 -12.77
CA HIS A 125 4.98 23.98 -13.91
C HIS A 125 5.21 22.88 -14.95
N THR A 126 4.86 23.15 -16.22
CA THR A 126 5.06 22.25 -17.37
C THR A 126 6.53 22.27 -17.81
N GLY A 127 7.05 21.14 -18.28
CA GLY A 127 8.41 21.02 -18.81
C GLY A 127 8.53 21.46 -20.28
N ASN A 128 7.50 21.22 -21.12
CA ASN A 128 7.50 21.64 -22.53
C ASN A 128 6.18 22.24 -23.04
N GLY A 129 5.34 22.76 -22.14
CA GLY A 129 4.15 23.55 -22.49
C GLY A 129 2.91 22.74 -22.87
N GLY A 130 2.95 21.41 -22.78
CA GLY A 130 1.82 20.50 -23.00
C GLY A 130 0.98 20.27 -21.75
N TYR A 131 -0.34 20.18 -21.91
CA TYR A 131 -1.30 20.03 -20.81
C TYR A 131 -2.64 19.45 -21.28
N VAL A 132 -3.52 19.12 -20.34
CA VAL A 132 -4.91 18.74 -20.64
C VAL A 132 -5.87 19.83 -20.15
N ALA A 133 -6.80 20.24 -21.01
CA ALA A 133 -7.73 21.34 -20.73
C ALA A 133 -9.18 20.97 -21.02
N GLN A 134 -10.08 21.21 -20.07
CA GLN A 134 -11.53 21.17 -20.27
C GLN A 134 -12.12 22.58 -20.24
N ARG A 135 -12.70 23.02 -21.36
CA ARG A 135 -13.41 24.31 -21.45
C ARG A 135 -14.76 24.25 -20.72
N GLY A 136 -15.16 25.34 -20.10
CA GLY A 136 -16.45 25.49 -19.42
C GLY A 136 -16.59 24.75 -18.09
N ALA A 137 -15.53 24.08 -17.60
CA ALA A 137 -15.56 23.29 -16.37
C ALA A 137 -15.96 24.12 -15.14
N PHE A 138 -15.58 25.40 -15.09
CA PHE A 138 -15.92 26.33 -14.01
C PHE A 138 -17.06 27.30 -14.39
N ALA A 139 -18.07 26.82 -15.11
CA ALA A 139 -19.34 27.52 -15.26
C ALA A 139 -20.06 27.71 -13.91
N LYS A 140 -19.83 26.78 -12.97
CA LYS A 140 -20.10 26.87 -11.54
C LYS A 140 -18.85 26.37 -10.78
N PRO A 141 -18.63 26.73 -9.50
CA PRO A 141 -17.61 26.09 -8.68
C PRO A 141 -17.83 24.57 -8.60
N VAL A 142 -16.76 23.80 -8.43
CA VAL A 142 -16.81 22.34 -8.28
C VAL A 142 -16.43 21.96 -6.86
N SER A 143 -17.36 21.35 -6.13
CA SER A 143 -17.15 20.92 -4.74
C SER A 143 -17.06 19.41 -4.62
N VAL A 144 -16.05 18.91 -3.89
CA VAL A 144 -15.86 17.48 -3.58
C VAL A 144 -15.41 17.37 -2.13
N GLY A 145 -16.24 16.75 -1.28
CA GLY A 145 -16.00 16.71 0.16
C GLY A 145 -15.90 18.12 0.75
N PRO A 146 -14.83 18.45 1.53
CA PRO A 146 -14.63 19.78 2.06
C PRO A 146 -14.02 20.77 1.04
N LEU A 147 -13.56 20.31 -0.12
CA LEU A 147 -12.88 21.15 -1.10
C LEU A 147 -13.87 21.78 -2.07
N THR A 148 -13.64 23.04 -2.43
CA THR A 148 -14.34 23.72 -3.53
C THR A 148 -13.34 24.41 -4.44
N ALA A 149 -13.26 23.97 -5.70
CA ALA A 149 -12.49 24.61 -6.74
C ALA A 149 -13.33 25.73 -7.39
N GLU A 150 -12.80 26.95 -7.35
CA GLU A 150 -13.46 28.15 -7.87
C GLU A 150 -13.20 28.30 -9.38
N GLU A 151 -11.95 28.06 -9.80
CA GLU A 151 -11.50 28.24 -11.18
C GLU A 151 -10.12 27.60 -11.45
N GLY A 152 -9.78 27.46 -12.73
CA GLY A 152 -8.42 27.20 -13.19
C GLY A 152 -7.69 28.49 -13.57
N VAL A 153 -6.41 28.54 -13.20
CA VAL A 153 -5.50 29.68 -13.42
C VAL A 153 -4.23 29.26 -14.15
N PHE A 154 -3.55 30.21 -14.78
CA PHE A 154 -2.29 29.96 -15.47
C PHE A 154 -1.34 31.17 -15.48
N SER A 155 -0.07 30.93 -15.79
CA SER A 155 0.92 31.92 -16.22
C SER A 155 1.81 31.28 -17.29
N ALA A 156 2.07 31.95 -18.42
CA ALA A 156 3.13 31.53 -19.34
C ALA A 156 4.47 32.05 -18.79
N THR A 157 5.41 31.13 -18.49
CA THR A 157 6.63 31.43 -17.75
C THR A 157 7.66 30.30 -17.90
N GLU A 158 8.92 30.64 -18.17
CA GLU A 158 10.04 29.68 -18.27
C GLU A 158 10.41 29.03 -16.93
N LYS A 159 9.98 29.62 -15.81
CA LYS A 159 10.23 29.10 -14.45
C LYS A 159 8.94 29.11 -13.63
N ALA A 160 8.80 28.13 -12.74
CA ALA A 160 7.66 28.03 -11.84
C ALA A 160 7.40 29.34 -11.07
N ALA A 161 6.17 29.86 -11.15
CA ALA A 161 5.77 31.17 -10.65
C ALA A 161 4.25 31.24 -10.49
N PHE A 162 3.75 32.08 -9.56
CA PHE A 162 2.32 32.13 -9.23
C PHE A 162 1.41 32.28 -10.48
N PRO A 163 0.43 31.38 -10.68
CA PRO A 163 -0.45 31.41 -11.85
C PRO A 163 -1.55 32.47 -11.63
N SER A 164 -1.36 33.66 -12.20
CA SER A 164 -2.20 34.84 -11.93
C SER A 164 -3.30 35.08 -12.96
N ARG A 165 -3.18 34.51 -14.17
CA ARG A 165 -4.09 34.75 -15.29
C ARG A 165 -5.26 33.77 -15.26
N ARG A 166 -6.41 34.23 -15.75
CA ARG A 166 -7.67 33.48 -15.83
C ARG A 166 -8.12 33.46 -17.28
N HIS A 167 -8.49 32.30 -17.80
CA HIS A 167 -8.99 32.21 -19.16
C HIS A 167 -10.51 32.42 -19.19
N ARG A 168 -10.99 33.33 -20.07
CA ARG A 168 -12.43 33.62 -20.29
C ARG A 168 -13.32 32.39 -20.51
N ALA A 169 -12.76 31.25 -20.93
CA ALA A 169 -13.46 30.00 -21.20
C ALA A 169 -13.53 29.05 -19.98
N ARG A 170 -13.15 29.51 -18.77
CA ARG A 170 -13.35 28.78 -17.49
C ARG A 170 -12.77 27.36 -17.53
N ILE A 171 -11.47 27.30 -17.82
CA ILE A 171 -10.73 26.06 -18.08
C ILE A 171 -10.43 25.31 -16.78
N ASN A 172 -10.61 23.98 -16.78
CA ASN A 172 -9.94 23.08 -15.83
C ASN A 172 -8.67 22.52 -16.49
N TYR A 173 -7.52 22.73 -15.82
CA TYR A 173 -6.19 22.25 -16.23
C TYR A 173 -5.80 20.91 -15.58
N TYR A 174 -6.74 20.27 -14.86
CA TYR A 174 -6.56 19.00 -14.14
C TYR A 174 -5.38 19.02 -13.18
N VAL A 175 -5.34 20.06 -12.33
CA VAL A 175 -4.41 20.18 -11.21
C VAL A 175 -5.19 20.01 -9.92
N ASP A 176 -4.79 19.04 -9.12
CA ASP A 176 -5.51 18.60 -7.93
C ASP A 176 -4.67 18.77 -6.67
N VAL A 177 -5.37 18.91 -5.55
CA VAL A 177 -4.80 19.04 -4.21
C VAL A 177 -4.93 17.70 -3.48
N ILE A 178 -3.90 17.35 -2.70
CA ILE A 178 -3.94 16.23 -1.77
C ILE A 178 -4.26 16.81 -0.39
N PHE A 179 -5.54 17.00 -0.09
CA PHE A 179 -5.97 17.64 1.16
C PHE A 179 -6.32 16.60 2.22
N ARG A 180 -5.83 16.76 3.44
CA ARG A 180 -6.16 15.92 4.59
C ARG A 180 -6.83 16.75 5.67
N HIS A 181 -7.94 16.28 6.19
CA HIS A 181 -8.73 17.01 7.19
C HIS A 181 -9.30 16.08 8.24
N ARG A 182 -9.68 16.64 9.40
CA ARG A 182 -10.35 15.89 10.47
C ARG A 182 -11.85 16.14 10.48
N GLU A 183 -12.61 15.10 10.75
CA GLU A 183 -14.05 15.19 11.03
C GLU A 183 -14.40 14.51 12.35
N ARG A 184 -15.18 15.20 13.21
CA ARG A 184 -15.88 14.53 14.31
C ARG A 184 -17.09 13.80 13.75
N ARG A 185 -17.28 12.54 14.13
CA ARG A 185 -18.52 11.80 13.91
C ARG A 185 -19.14 11.42 15.25
N SER A 186 -20.43 11.73 15.41
CA SER A 186 -21.22 11.22 16.54
C SER A 186 -21.48 9.73 16.34
N LEU A 187 -21.23 8.95 17.39
CA LEU A 187 -21.65 7.55 17.46
C LEU A 187 -23.13 7.49 17.83
N PRO A 188 -23.92 6.54 17.28
CA PRO A 188 -25.30 6.34 17.72
C PRO A 188 -25.32 5.85 19.18
N ASP A 189 -26.32 6.32 19.93
CA ASP A 189 -26.57 5.91 21.32
C ASP A 189 -26.96 4.41 21.36
N PRO A 190 -26.28 3.56 22.15
CA PRO A 190 -26.58 2.13 22.22
C PRO A 190 -27.90 1.79 22.92
N THR A 191 -28.63 2.75 23.51
CA THR A 191 -29.81 2.49 24.34
C THR A 191 -31.13 2.24 23.59
N ASN A 192 -31.18 2.39 22.26
CA ASN A 192 -32.39 2.14 21.45
C ASN A 192 -32.29 0.83 20.62
N GLY A 193 -32.49 -0.31 21.30
CA GLY A 193 -32.71 -1.63 20.70
C GLY A 193 -33.72 -2.42 21.55
N PRO A 194 -34.59 -3.26 20.96
CA PRO A 194 -35.73 -3.85 21.68
C PRO A 194 -35.31 -4.88 22.73
N GLU A 195 -35.99 -4.86 23.88
CA GLU A 195 -35.77 -5.78 25.00
C GLU A 195 -36.08 -7.24 24.64
N GLY A 196 -35.21 -8.18 25.04
CA GLY A 196 -35.51 -9.61 24.94
C GLY A 196 -34.28 -10.54 24.96
N GLY A 197 -33.81 -10.91 26.15
CA GLY A 197 -32.81 -11.98 26.32
C GLY A 197 -31.91 -11.81 27.54
N SER A 198 -32.03 -12.69 28.54
CA SER A 198 -31.27 -12.61 29.79
C SER A 198 -29.76 -12.79 29.60
N ALA A 199 -28.98 -11.92 30.23
CA ALA A 199 -27.53 -12.07 30.39
C ALA A 199 -27.19 -12.83 31.70
N PRO A 200 -26.14 -13.66 31.72
CA PRO A 200 -25.57 -14.17 32.97
C PRO A 200 -24.70 -13.11 33.67
N SER A 201 -24.64 -13.15 35.01
CA SER A 201 -23.86 -12.19 35.83
C SER A 201 -22.35 -12.21 35.55
N PRO A 202 -21.67 -11.05 35.71
CA PRO A 202 -20.21 -10.98 35.62
C PRO A 202 -19.52 -11.61 36.84
N SER A 203 -18.39 -12.28 36.61
CA SER A 203 -17.49 -12.74 37.67
C SER A 203 -16.60 -11.60 38.18
N VAL A 204 -16.30 -11.64 39.48
CA VAL A 204 -15.52 -10.63 40.22
C VAL A 204 -14.03 -10.67 39.83
N VAL A 205 -13.41 -9.50 39.67
CA VAL A 205 -11.96 -9.31 39.61
C VAL A 205 -11.60 -8.17 40.60
N PRO A 206 -10.55 -8.29 41.42
CA PRO A 206 -10.41 -7.46 42.63
C PRO A 206 -9.86 -6.05 42.37
N THR A 207 -10.26 -5.14 43.25
CA THR A 207 -9.86 -3.73 43.29
C THR A 207 -8.38 -3.55 43.66
N VAL A 208 -7.65 -2.74 42.89
CA VAL A 208 -6.35 -2.18 43.31
C VAL A 208 -6.58 -0.77 43.85
N SER A 209 -6.05 -0.50 45.05
CA SER A 209 -6.24 0.77 45.75
C SER A 209 -5.47 1.92 45.09
N THR A 210 -6.11 3.09 45.03
CA THR A 210 -5.46 4.36 44.66
C THR A 210 -4.62 4.92 45.81
N GLY A 211 -3.58 5.67 45.45
CA GLY A 211 -2.79 6.56 46.31
C GLY A 211 -2.51 7.86 45.54
N PRO A 212 -2.38 9.02 46.21
CA PRO A 212 -2.91 10.28 45.67
C PRO A 212 -1.98 11.06 44.74
N GLU A 213 -2.61 11.96 43.97
CA GLU A 213 -1.99 12.94 43.08
C GLU A 213 -1.03 13.90 43.81
N THR A 214 -0.04 14.43 43.07
CA THR A 214 0.32 15.85 43.19
C THR A 214 0.42 16.48 41.79
N SER A 215 -0.46 17.46 41.55
CA SER A 215 -0.49 18.33 40.38
C SER A 215 0.65 19.35 40.43
N LEU A 216 1.36 19.58 39.31
CA LEU A 216 2.06 20.85 39.03
C LEU A 216 2.25 21.10 37.52
N THR A 217 1.69 22.21 37.02
CA THR A 217 2.16 23.09 35.92
C THR A 217 1.11 24.21 35.71
N PRO A 218 1.40 25.36 35.07
CA PRO A 218 2.67 25.82 34.47
C PRO A 218 3.08 27.24 34.93
N THR A 219 4.18 27.80 34.37
CA THR A 219 4.27 29.12 33.66
C THR A 219 5.74 29.61 33.62
N PRO A 220 6.25 30.23 32.52
CA PRO A 220 7.68 30.53 32.33
C PRO A 220 8.08 32.00 32.58
N THR A 221 9.38 32.26 32.81
CA THR A 221 10.01 33.60 32.77
C THR A 221 11.44 33.53 32.22
N ALA A 222 11.90 34.62 31.59
CA ALA A 222 13.10 34.75 30.75
C ALA A 222 14.40 35.13 31.53
N PRO A 223 15.59 35.22 30.89
CA PRO A 223 16.90 35.27 31.57
C PRO A 223 17.38 36.69 31.92
N GLY A 224 18.34 36.78 32.85
CA GLY A 224 19.01 38.02 33.26
C GLY A 224 20.55 37.89 33.32
N GLN A 225 21.24 38.89 32.77
CA GLN A 225 22.70 39.05 32.76
C GLN A 225 23.12 40.14 33.76
N PRO A 226 24.35 40.09 34.31
CA PRO A 226 25.33 41.18 34.03
C PRO A 226 26.78 40.64 33.96
N SER A 227 27.84 41.36 33.56
CA SER A 227 28.04 42.56 32.72
C SER A 227 29.55 42.66 32.44
N GLY A 228 29.97 43.30 31.35
CA GLY A 228 31.39 43.61 31.08
C GLY A 228 31.76 43.54 29.60
N GLY A 229 31.94 44.69 28.97
CA GLY A 229 32.44 44.77 27.59
C GLY A 229 33.25 46.05 27.36
N VAL A 230 34.01 46.08 26.26
CA VAL A 230 34.44 47.29 25.53
C VAL A 230 34.50 46.93 24.03
N GLU A 231 34.14 47.91 23.20
CA GLU A 231 34.01 47.92 21.73
C GLU A 231 35.43 48.10 21.06
N VAL A 232 35.75 48.05 19.76
CA VAL A 232 35.13 48.64 18.54
C VAL A 232 35.67 47.95 17.25
N THR A 233 34.87 47.94 16.16
CA THR A 233 35.23 47.49 14.78
C THR A 233 35.65 48.68 13.88
N PRO A 234 36.42 48.52 12.78
CA PRO A 234 35.79 48.30 11.46
C PRO A 234 36.58 47.43 10.43
N THR A 235 35.85 47.00 9.39
CA THR A 235 36.22 46.29 8.13
C THR A 235 36.86 47.26 7.07
N PRO A 236 37.21 46.91 5.79
CA PRO A 236 37.26 45.61 5.04
C PRO A 236 38.43 45.41 3.99
N THR A 237 38.36 44.29 3.21
CA THR A 237 38.67 44.17 1.74
C THR A 237 40.00 43.53 1.22
N GLU A 238 39.85 42.56 0.28
CA GLU A 238 40.80 42.02 -0.76
C GLU A 238 42.15 41.37 -0.35
N SER A 239 42.85 40.54 -1.15
CA SER A 239 42.54 39.60 -2.26
C SER A 239 43.81 38.76 -2.59
N THR A 240 43.66 37.69 -3.40
CA THR A 240 44.66 36.86 -4.13
C THR A 240 44.97 35.44 -3.63
N ALA A 241 45.28 34.57 -4.61
CA ALA A 241 45.48 33.11 -4.54
C ALA A 241 46.96 32.77 -4.92
N PRO A 242 47.42 31.51 -5.13
CA PRO A 242 46.75 30.20 -5.05
C PRO A 242 47.53 29.07 -4.30
N SER A 243 47.07 27.82 -4.48
CA SER A 243 47.56 26.55 -3.92
C SER A 243 49.03 26.19 -4.21
N PRO A 244 49.63 25.25 -3.45
CA PRO A 244 49.84 23.92 -4.05
C PRO A 244 49.46 22.70 -3.19
N THR A 245 49.14 21.61 -3.88
CA THR A 245 48.88 20.25 -3.38
C THR A 245 50.16 19.55 -2.89
N PRO A 246 50.12 18.75 -1.79
CA PRO A 246 51.11 17.72 -1.52
C PRO A 246 50.62 16.30 -1.90
N THR A 247 51.52 15.52 -2.52
CA THR A 247 51.25 14.18 -3.08
C THR A 247 51.35 13.06 -2.02
N ARG A 248 50.64 11.95 -2.26
CA ARG A 248 50.74 10.69 -1.47
C ARG A 248 52.18 10.16 -1.40
N THR A 249 52.60 9.68 -0.23
CA THR A 249 53.70 8.71 -0.11
C THR A 249 53.24 7.53 0.75
N THR A 250 53.68 6.32 0.39
CA THR A 250 53.28 5.03 0.96
C THR A 250 54.14 4.62 2.15
N THR A 251 53.58 3.84 3.08
CA THR A 251 54.36 3.10 4.09
C THR A 251 53.97 1.63 4.07
N HIS A 252 54.98 0.75 4.02
CA HIS A 252 54.81 -0.69 3.91
C HIS A 252 54.57 -1.35 5.28
N THR A 253 53.78 -2.41 5.31
CA THR A 253 53.63 -3.31 6.47
C THR A 253 54.10 -4.71 6.07
N PRO A 254 54.96 -5.39 6.86
CA PRO A 254 55.58 -6.66 6.46
C PRO A 254 54.67 -7.88 6.58
N THR A 255 54.92 -8.88 5.74
CA THR A 255 54.20 -10.16 5.66
C THR A 255 54.96 -11.29 6.38
N PRO A 256 54.31 -12.20 7.13
CA PRO A 256 54.95 -13.43 7.63
C PRO A 256 55.04 -14.55 6.56
N LYS A 257 56.15 -15.30 6.52
CA LYS A 257 56.31 -16.54 5.72
C LYS A 257 55.84 -17.80 6.50
N PRO A 258 55.56 -18.92 5.82
CA PRO A 258 55.03 -20.15 6.42
C PRO A 258 56.13 -21.16 6.84
N PRO A 259 55.79 -22.16 7.68
CA PRO A 259 56.60 -23.35 7.91
C PRO A 259 56.32 -24.49 6.91
N THR A 260 57.25 -25.43 6.78
CA THR A 260 57.21 -26.59 5.86
C THR A 260 57.15 -27.92 6.64
N GLU A 261 56.63 -28.96 5.98
CA GLU A 261 56.25 -30.29 6.47
C GLU A 261 57.41 -31.19 6.95
N THR A 262 57.15 -32.28 7.69
CA THR A 262 57.16 -33.72 7.24
C THR A 262 57.09 -34.61 8.52
N PRO A 263 56.56 -35.88 8.59
CA PRO A 263 56.08 -36.82 7.56
C PRO A 263 54.59 -37.27 7.70
N THR A 264 54.30 -38.52 8.13
CA THR A 264 53.11 -39.34 7.76
C THR A 264 52.64 -40.38 8.78
N ALA A 265 51.34 -40.73 8.72
CA ALA A 265 50.82 -42.09 8.96
C ALA A 265 49.60 -42.40 8.03
N LYS A 266 49.41 -43.68 7.69
CA LYS A 266 48.51 -44.24 6.64
C LYS A 266 47.01 -44.16 6.99
N PRO A 267 46.08 -44.09 6.01
CA PRO A 267 45.50 -45.34 5.46
C PRO A 267 45.26 -45.35 3.92
N SER A 268 44.86 -46.52 3.40
CA SER A 268 44.54 -46.85 2.00
C SER A 268 43.62 -48.11 2.05
N PRO A 269 42.71 -48.42 1.09
CA PRO A 269 42.78 -48.07 -0.34
C PRO A 269 41.50 -47.54 -1.01
N THR A 270 41.69 -47.18 -2.28
CA THR A 270 40.77 -46.48 -3.20
C THR A 270 39.96 -47.45 -4.06
N THR A 271 38.74 -47.04 -4.48
CA THR A 271 38.04 -47.57 -5.67
C THR A 271 37.29 -46.43 -6.39
N PRO A 272 36.94 -46.57 -7.69
CA PRO A 272 37.22 -45.50 -8.66
C PRO A 272 36.08 -44.52 -8.94
N LYS A 273 36.48 -43.33 -9.41
CA LYS A 273 35.62 -42.29 -10.01
C LYS A 273 35.05 -42.74 -11.36
N PRO A 274 33.72 -42.86 -11.53
CA PRO A 274 33.13 -42.95 -12.85
C PRO A 274 33.18 -41.57 -13.53
N SER A 275 33.80 -41.50 -14.70
CA SER A 275 33.58 -40.40 -15.64
C SER A 275 32.33 -40.73 -16.45
N LEU A 276 31.31 -39.86 -16.42
CA LEU A 276 30.15 -39.97 -17.31
C LEU A 276 30.22 -38.89 -18.38
N THR A 277 30.69 -39.31 -19.55
CA THR A 277 30.36 -38.67 -20.83
C THR A 277 28.84 -38.59 -20.99
N LEU A 278 28.34 -37.44 -21.45
CA LEU A 278 26.94 -37.25 -21.78
C LEU A 278 26.58 -38.09 -23.02
N ASP A 279 25.80 -39.15 -22.84
CA ASP A 279 25.04 -39.78 -23.92
C ASP A 279 23.75 -38.96 -24.14
N PRO A 280 23.57 -38.32 -25.31
CA PRO A 280 22.42 -37.45 -25.56
C PRO A 280 21.12 -38.20 -25.87
N THR A 281 21.09 -39.54 -25.76
CA THR A 281 19.94 -40.35 -26.23
C THR A 281 19.15 -41.11 -25.17
N ARG A 282 19.55 -41.05 -23.88
CA ARG A 282 18.84 -41.78 -22.80
C ARG A 282 18.00 -40.87 -21.90
N GLN A 283 16.81 -40.50 -22.39
CA GLN A 283 15.75 -39.87 -21.60
C GLN A 283 15.22 -40.85 -20.52
N PRO A 284 15.29 -40.55 -19.22
CA PRO A 284 14.60 -41.32 -18.20
C PRO A 284 13.12 -40.91 -18.21
N THR A 285 12.25 -41.77 -18.74
CA THR A 285 10.80 -41.61 -18.64
C THR A 285 10.37 -41.84 -17.19
N VAL A 286 10.33 -40.79 -16.39
CA VAL A 286 9.65 -40.79 -15.08
C VAL A 286 8.26 -40.21 -15.27
N ALA A 287 7.25 -41.05 -15.09
CA ALA A 287 5.84 -40.68 -15.11
C ALA A 287 5.14 -41.22 -13.84
N PRO A 288 4.09 -40.54 -13.37
CA PRO A 288 4.06 -39.11 -13.06
C PRO A 288 4.59 -38.88 -11.63
N THR A 289 5.16 -37.70 -11.35
CA THR A 289 5.23 -37.23 -9.96
C THR A 289 3.81 -37.05 -9.44
N SER A 290 3.50 -37.64 -8.29
CA SER A 290 2.23 -37.41 -7.58
C SER A 290 1.94 -35.92 -7.50
N GLN A 291 0.70 -35.52 -7.81
CA GLN A 291 0.26 -34.12 -7.79
C GLN A 291 0.70 -33.46 -6.46
N PRO A 292 1.35 -32.29 -6.48
CA PRO A 292 1.62 -31.51 -5.28
C PRO A 292 0.32 -31.35 -4.51
N THR A 293 0.28 -31.95 -3.32
CA THR A 293 -0.85 -31.84 -2.42
C THR A 293 -0.70 -30.52 -1.67
N ALA A 294 -1.81 -29.85 -1.38
CA ALA A 294 -1.78 -28.64 -0.55
C ALA A 294 -1.06 -28.93 0.78
N PRO A 295 -0.33 -27.95 1.35
CA PRO A 295 0.16 -28.04 2.72
C PRO A 295 -1.03 -28.29 3.68
N GLY A 296 -1.16 -29.51 4.20
CA GLY A 296 -2.31 -29.94 5.02
C GLY A 296 -3.36 -30.83 4.33
N GLY A 297 -3.16 -31.23 3.07
CA GLY A 297 -3.91 -32.33 2.43
C GLY A 297 -5.17 -31.94 1.65
N SER A 298 -5.64 -30.69 1.77
CA SER A 298 -6.72 -30.14 0.94
C SER A 298 -6.43 -28.68 0.58
N TRP A 299 -6.68 -28.29 -0.67
CA TRP A 299 -6.50 -26.92 -1.14
C TRP A 299 -7.40 -25.93 -0.39
N PRO A 300 -6.96 -24.68 -0.13
CA PRO A 300 -7.82 -23.64 0.43
C PRO A 300 -9.12 -23.45 -0.35
N ASN A 301 -10.21 -23.31 0.37
CA ASN A 301 -11.57 -23.08 -0.13
C ASN A 301 -12.46 -22.60 1.04
N GLY A 302 -13.64 -22.06 0.77
CA GLY A 302 -14.54 -21.49 1.80
C GLY A 302 -15.04 -22.44 2.92
N SER A 303 -14.61 -23.71 2.98
CA SER A 303 -14.81 -24.58 4.15
C SER A 303 -13.61 -24.65 5.10
N ASN A 304 -12.42 -24.23 4.68
CA ASN A 304 -11.18 -24.24 5.47
C ASN A 304 -10.45 -22.88 5.53
N THR A 305 -10.93 -21.87 4.78
CA THR A 305 -10.57 -20.45 4.90
C THR A 305 -11.73 -19.61 5.44
N GLY A 306 -11.48 -18.32 5.69
CA GLY A 306 -12.51 -17.40 6.17
C GLY A 306 -12.68 -17.45 7.69
N VAL A 307 -13.80 -16.93 8.17
CA VAL A 307 -14.12 -16.95 9.61
C VAL A 307 -14.40 -18.39 10.06
N PRO A 308 -13.70 -18.90 11.10
CA PRO A 308 -13.94 -20.26 11.59
C PRO A 308 -15.39 -20.46 12.07
N SER A 309 -15.97 -21.62 11.76
CA SER A 309 -17.32 -21.99 12.20
C SER A 309 -17.47 -21.91 13.72
N GLY A 310 -18.57 -21.32 14.18
CA GLY A 310 -18.87 -21.13 15.60
C GLY A 310 -18.30 -19.85 16.23
N VAL A 311 -17.45 -19.08 15.52
CA VAL A 311 -17.06 -17.74 15.95
C VAL A 311 -18.29 -16.83 16.01
N LYS A 312 -18.46 -16.12 17.13
CA LYS A 312 -19.48 -15.07 17.27
C LYS A 312 -18.91 -13.75 16.78
N LEU A 313 -19.57 -13.13 15.81
CA LEU A 313 -19.17 -11.85 15.25
C LEU A 313 -19.93 -10.67 15.88
N THR A 314 -19.21 -9.63 16.24
CA THR A 314 -19.74 -8.36 16.75
C THR A 314 -19.91 -7.38 15.59
N GLN A 315 -21.09 -6.80 15.44
CA GLN A 315 -21.37 -5.85 14.35
C GLN A 315 -20.56 -4.56 14.50
N SER A 316 -19.91 -4.15 13.41
CA SER A 316 -19.17 -2.91 13.29
C SER A 316 -19.40 -2.26 11.92
N LYS A 317 -19.21 -0.94 11.87
CA LYS A 317 -18.98 -0.22 10.59
C LYS A 317 -17.48 -0.23 10.28
N SER A 318 -17.04 0.55 9.29
CA SER A 318 -15.61 0.78 9.04
C SER A 318 -14.82 1.03 10.32
N ILE A 319 -13.64 0.43 10.43
CA ILE A 319 -12.73 0.55 11.58
C ILE A 319 -11.48 1.29 11.11
N THR A 320 -11.06 2.33 11.83
CA THR A 320 -9.73 2.94 11.64
C THR A 320 -8.86 2.57 12.83
N VAL A 321 -7.72 1.93 12.57
CA VAL A 321 -6.74 1.53 13.58
C VAL A 321 -5.59 2.53 13.56
N THR A 322 -5.39 3.24 14.67
CA THR A 322 -4.34 4.27 14.84
C THR A 322 -3.42 4.00 16.03
N LYS A 323 -3.49 2.80 16.61
CA LYS A 323 -2.67 2.38 17.75
C LYS A 323 -1.95 1.08 17.41
N ASP A 324 -0.64 1.07 17.59
CA ASP A 324 0.20 -0.08 17.28
C ASP A 324 -0.16 -1.29 18.16
N GLY A 325 -0.01 -2.49 17.62
CA GLY A 325 -0.34 -3.74 18.31
C GLY A 325 -1.85 -3.97 18.55
N THR A 326 -2.72 -3.18 17.93
CA THR A 326 -4.18 -3.40 18.04
C THR A 326 -4.59 -4.74 17.44
N VAL A 327 -5.47 -5.45 18.14
CA VAL A 327 -6.10 -6.68 17.63
C VAL A 327 -7.59 -6.42 17.36
N ILE A 328 -8.01 -6.63 16.12
CA ILE A 328 -9.41 -6.77 15.72
C ILE A 328 -9.71 -8.27 15.72
N ASP A 329 -10.66 -8.70 16.54
CA ASP A 329 -11.02 -10.11 16.72
C ASP A 329 -12.55 -10.25 16.73
N GLY A 330 -13.09 -11.20 15.97
CA GLY A 330 -14.52 -11.53 16.02
C GLY A 330 -15.44 -10.40 15.57
N MET A 331 -15.13 -9.69 14.48
CA MET A 331 -15.96 -8.58 13.97
C MET A 331 -16.72 -8.94 12.69
N GLU A 332 -17.94 -8.44 12.55
CA GLU A 332 -18.66 -8.30 11.28
C GLU A 332 -18.59 -6.84 10.87
N VAL A 333 -17.71 -6.51 9.92
CA VAL A 333 -17.45 -5.15 9.46
C VAL A 333 -18.24 -4.88 8.19
N GLN A 334 -19.16 -3.91 8.23
CA GLN A 334 -19.72 -3.28 7.02
C GLN A 334 -18.98 -1.97 6.75
N GLY A 335 -18.02 -1.99 5.82
CA GLY A 335 -17.15 -0.83 5.60
C GLY A 335 -15.76 -1.14 5.04
N GLU A 336 -14.76 -0.50 5.65
CA GLU A 336 -13.33 -0.61 5.36
C GLU A 336 -12.60 -0.79 6.69
N ILE A 337 -11.53 -1.60 6.75
CA ILE A 337 -10.55 -1.54 7.85
C ILE A 337 -9.32 -0.77 7.38
N ASN A 338 -9.19 0.46 7.87
CA ASN A 338 -8.09 1.36 7.60
C ASN A 338 -7.02 1.23 8.68
N VAL A 339 -5.84 0.70 8.32
CA VAL A 339 -4.73 0.44 9.24
C VAL A 339 -3.66 1.52 9.08
N ASP A 340 -3.69 2.51 9.97
CA ASP A 340 -2.69 3.57 10.15
C ASP A 340 -1.89 3.38 11.46
N ALA A 341 -1.44 2.15 11.67
CA ALA A 341 -0.68 1.71 12.85
C ALA A 341 0.16 0.47 12.54
N ASP A 342 1.21 0.24 13.32
CA ASP A 342 2.13 -0.88 13.16
C ASP A 342 1.68 -2.14 13.93
N ASN A 343 2.09 -3.32 13.46
CA ASN A 343 1.91 -4.61 14.15
C ASN A 343 0.43 -4.96 14.47
N VAL A 344 -0.50 -4.51 13.63
CA VAL A 344 -1.95 -4.74 13.80
C VAL A 344 -2.32 -6.16 13.40
N THR A 345 -3.15 -6.82 14.20
CA THR A 345 -3.73 -8.14 13.86
C THR A 345 -5.22 -7.99 13.60
N ILE A 346 -5.69 -8.53 12.47
CA ILE A 346 -7.10 -8.71 12.14
C ILE A 346 -7.35 -10.20 12.08
N ARG A 347 -8.22 -10.73 12.92
CA ARG A 347 -8.53 -12.16 12.93
C ARG A 347 -9.99 -12.47 13.17
N ASN A 348 -10.41 -13.67 12.75
CA ASN A 348 -11.77 -14.18 12.95
C ASN A 348 -12.84 -13.17 12.52
N THR A 349 -12.57 -12.37 11.49
CA THR A 349 -13.32 -11.16 11.13
C THR A 349 -13.90 -11.32 9.73
N ARG A 350 -15.17 -10.99 9.55
CA ARG A 350 -15.82 -10.91 8.25
C ARG A 350 -16.00 -9.45 7.86
N LEU A 351 -15.68 -9.11 6.62
CA LEU A 351 -15.74 -7.75 6.10
C LEU A 351 -16.54 -7.72 4.80
N ALA A 352 -17.74 -7.15 4.89
CA ALA A 352 -18.51 -6.72 3.73
C ALA A 352 -18.00 -5.34 3.30
N ALA A 353 -17.21 -5.31 2.23
CA ALA A 353 -16.53 -4.11 1.77
C ALA A 353 -17.50 -3.05 1.25
N ALA A 354 -17.28 -1.81 1.66
CA ALA A 354 -18.01 -0.68 1.12
C ALA A 354 -17.62 -0.39 -0.35
N PRO A 355 -18.51 0.25 -1.13
CA PRO A 355 -18.17 0.82 -2.43
C PRO A 355 -17.02 1.82 -2.32
N GLY A 356 -15.95 1.59 -3.06
CA GLY A 356 -14.73 2.38 -2.98
C GLY A 356 -13.51 1.58 -3.42
N ASP A 357 -12.35 1.96 -2.88
CA ASP A 357 -11.08 1.44 -3.37
C ASP A 357 -10.56 0.24 -2.53
N TRP A 358 -10.94 0.07 -1.26
CA TRP A 358 -10.32 -0.95 -0.38
C TRP A 358 -11.30 -1.61 0.60
N GLY A 359 -11.12 -2.91 0.85
CA GLY A 359 -11.71 -3.63 1.99
C GLY A 359 -10.85 -3.48 3.25
N ILE A 360 -9.59 -3.88 3.18
CA ILE A 360 -8.56 -3.65 4.20
C ILE A 360 -7.40 -2.87 3.57
N ILE A 361 -6.83 -1.90 4.29
CA ILE A 361 -5.68 -1.14 3.80
C ILE A 361 -4.62 -0.90 4.88
N GLN A 362 -3.38 -1.38 4.67
CA GLN A 362 -2.19 -0.93 5.41
C GLN A 362 -1.67 0.34 4.76
N ARG A 363 -1.67 1.45 5.51
CA ARG A 363 -1.24 2.76 5.01
C ARG A 363 0.28 2.86 4.85
N GLN A 364 0.70 3.79 4.01
CA GLN A 364 2.11 4.04 3.74
C GLN A 364 2.85 4.42 5.04
N GLY A 365 4.04 3.83 5.23
CA GLY A 365 4.84 4.04 6.44
C GLY A 365 4.45 3.16 7.63
N ARG A 366 3.45 2.27 7.49
CA ARG A 366 3.08 1.25 8.48
C ARG A 366 3.53 -0.14 8.08
N SER A 367 3.76 -1.03 9.03
CA SER A 367 4.26 -2.39 8.79
C SER A 367 3.69 -3.40 9.80
N GLY A 368 3.67 -4.68 9.43
CA GLY A 368 3.35 -5.77 10.34
C GLY A 368 1.85 -6.06 10.47
N LEU A 369 1.01 -5.60 9.54
CA LEU A 369 -0.37 -6.05 9.44
C LEU A 369 -0.42 -7.58 9.26
N THR A 370 -1.11 -8.26 10.16
CA THR A 370 -1.49 -9.68 10.02
C THR A 370 -3.00 -9.76 9.83
N VAL A 371 -3.45 -10.44 8.78
CA VAL A 371 -4.85 -10.80 8.54
C VAL A 371 -4.96 -12.32 8.53
N GLU A 372 -5.72 -12.90 9.45
CA GLU A 372 -5.86 -14.36 9.54
C GLU A 372 -7.28 -14.84 9.80
N ASN A 373 -7.65 -16.00 9.25
CA ASN A 373 -8.94 -16.67 9.52
C ASN A 373 -10.14 -15.71 9.34
N SER A 374 -10.12 -14.95 8.25
CA SER A 374 -10.99 -13.79 8.03
C SER A 374 -11.54 -13.81 6.60
N GLU A 375 -12.70 -13.20 6.38
CA GLU A 375 -13.41 -13.19 5.10
C GLU A 375 -13.55 -11.74 4.63
N VAL A 376 -13.22 -11.44 3.38
CA VAL A 376 -13.25 -10.08 2.81
C VAL A 376 -13.93 -10.11 1.45
N PHE A 377 -15.10 -9.48 1.33
CA PHE A 377 -15.88 -9.56 0.10
C PHE A 377 -16.58 -8.26 -0.32
N GLY A 378 -16.70 -8.06 -1.63
CA GLY A 378 -17.53 -7.01 -2.23
C GLY A 378 -18.96 -7.45 -2.51
N ASN A 379 -19.83 -6.53 -2.92
CA ASN A 379 -21.24 -6.83 -3.19
C ASN A 379 -21.56 -7.18 -4.67
N GLY A 380 -20.53 -7.25 -5.52
CA GLY A 380 -20.62 -7.60 -6.95
C GLY A 380 -21.34 -6.59 -7.85
N LYS A 381 -21.89 -5.51 -7.30
CA LYS A 381 -22.64 -4.46 -8.02
C LYS A 381 -21.88 -3.14 -8.04
N GLN A 382 -21.15 -2.86 -6.98
CA GLN A 382 -20.38 -1.64 -6.77
C GLN A 382 -18.92 -1.99 -6.58
N ARG A 383 -18.04 -1.18 -7.18
CA ARG A 383 -16.59 -1.43 -7.16
C ARG A 383 -16.06 -1.43 -5.73
N THR A 384 -15.38 -2.52 -5.38
CA THR A 384 -14.37 -2.59 -4.32
C THR A 384 -13.06 -2.91 -5.03
N GLN A 385 -12.14 -1.93 -5.13
CA GLN A 385 -10.96 -2.11 -6.00
C GLN A 385 -9.98 -3.17 -5.45
N PHE A 386 -9.75 -3.22 -4.14
CA PHE A 386 -8.87 -4.21 -3.49
C PHE A 386 -9.57 -4.88 -2.30
N GLY A 387 -9.42 -6.20 -2.16
CA GLY A 387 -9.71 -6.90 -0.89
C GLY A 387 -8.74 -6.44 0.20
N ILE A 388 -7.44 -6.54 -0.05
CA ILE A 388 -6.37 -6.02 0.80
C ILE A 388 -5.40 -5.16 -0.04
N LEU A 389 -5.21 -3.89 0.31
CA LEU A 389 -4.16 -3.04 -0.24
C LEU A 389 -3.05 -2.80 0.80
N ASN A 390 -1.82 -3.23 0.53
CA ASN A 390 -0.66 -2.85 1.32
C ASN A 390 0.14 -1.73 0.64
N GLN A 391 0.15 -0.54 1.25
CA GLN A 391 0.97 0.60 0.82
C GLN A 391 2.28 0.74 1.63
N GLY A 392 2.55 -0.18 2.55
CA GLY A 392 3.57 -0.06 3.59
C GLY A 392 4.59 -1.21 3.60
N GLY A 393 4.94 -1.63 4.82
CA GLY A 393 5.94 -2.64 5.15
C GLY A 393 5.46 -4.08 4.95
N ASP A 394 5.84 -4.97 5.85
CA ASP A 394 5.42 -6.37 5.82
C ASP A 394 3.90 -6.52 5.99
N LEU A 395 3.35 -7.52 5.30
CA LEU A 395 1.98 -8.00 5.40
C LEU A 395 2.03 -9.53 5.63
N THR A 396 1.20 -10.05 6.52
CA THR A 396 0.90 -11.49 6.63
C THR A 396 -0.57 -11.72 6.36
N VAL A 397 -0.91 -12.63 5.43
CA VAL A 397 -2.27 -13.08 5.14
C VAL A 397 -2.31 -14.60 5.30
N ARG A 398 -3.21 -15.14 6.13
CA ARG A 398 -3.27 -16.57 6.45
C ARG A 398 -4.69 -17.12 6.56
N ARG A 399 -5.05 -18.15 5.78
CA ARG A 399 -6.41 -18.74 5.78
C ARG A 399 -7.52 -17.69 5.58
N VAL A 400 -7.26 -16.67 4.78
CA VAL A 400 -8.23 -15.62 4.46
C VAL A 400 -9.03 -16.04 3.24
N ASP A 401 -10.33 -15.78 3.23
CA ASP A 401 -11.19 -15.92 2.06
C ASP A 401 -11.45 -14.53 1.47
N ILE A 402 -11.12 -14.32 0.20
CA ILE A 402 -11.26 -13.03 -0.49
C ILE A 402 -12.01 -13.23 -1.80
N HIS A 403 -13.19 -12.63 -1.93
CA HIS A 403 -14.04 -12.86 -3.10
C HIS A 403 -14.96 -11.71 -3.49
N THR A 404 -15.51 -11.75 -4.70
CA THR A 404 -16.48 -10.76 -5.18
C THR A 404 -15.92 -9.32 -5.17
N ILE A 405 -14.60 -9.20 -5.34
CA ILE A 405 -13.81 -7.96 -5.40
C ILE A 405 -13.20 -7.76 -6.79
N SER A 406 -12.63 -6.58 -7.07
CA SER A 406 -11.85 -6.38 -8.29
C SER A 406 -10.48 -7.06 -8.16
N ASN A 407 -9.55 -6.49 -7.40
CA ASN A 407 -8.25 -7.10 -7.11
C ASN A 407 -8.28 -7.74 -5.71
N GLY A 408 -7.60 -8.87 -5.53
CA GLY A 408 -7.59 -9.57 -4.25
C GLY A 408 -6.65 -8.91 -3.25
N ILE A 409 -5.35 -9.13 -3.43
CA ILE A 409 -4.28 -8.58 -2.57
C ILE A 409 -3.25 -7.84 -3.42
N LEU A 410 -2.97 -6.58 -3.11
CA LEU A 410 -1.78 -5.88 -3.63
C LEU A 410 -0.74 -5.76 -2.51
N THR A 411 0.43 -6.36 -2.71
CA THR A 411 1.59 -6.15 -1.83
C THR A 411 2.92 -6.40 -2.52
N GLU A 412 3.97 -5.71 -2.07
CA GLU A 412 5.33 -5.91 -2.56
C GLU A 412 6.16 -6.88 -1.69
N GLN A 413 5.76 -7.15 -0.45
CA GLN A 413 6.56 -7.92 0.51
C GLN A 413 5.70 -8.58 1.60
N GLY A 414 6.27 -9.61 2.23
CA GLY A 414 5.62 -10.35 3.31
C GLY A 414 5.23 -11.78 2.93
N LEU A 415 4.11 -12.25 3.47
CA LEU A 415 3.65 -13.64 3.39
C LEU A 415 2.13 -13.70 3.08
N ILE A 416 1.75 -14.42 2.04
CA ILE A 416 0.36 -14.78 1.74
C ILE A 416 0.31 -16.31 1.71
N GLU A 417 -0.38 -16.91 2.67
CA GLU A 417 -0.43 -18.37 2.81
C GLU A 417 -1.81 -18.96 3.11
N ASP A 418 -1.99 -20.20 2.66
CA ASP A 418 -3.14 -21.07 2.93
C ASP A 418 -4.52 -20.40 2.70
N SER A 419 -4.57 -19.38 1.84
CA SER A 419 -5.72 -18.50 1.64
C SER A 419 -6.44 -18.81 0.32
N TYR A 420 -7.71 -18.42 0.23
CA TYR A 420 -8.57 -18.63 -0.93
C TYR A 420 -8.94 -17.27 -1.52
N ILE A 421 -8.50 -16.99 -2.75
CA ILE A 421 -8.78 -15.73 -3.43
C ILE A 421 -9.43 -16.05 -4.78
N HIS A 422 -10.69 -15.65 -4.95
CA HIS A 422 -11.56 -16.15 -6.02
C HIS A 422 -12.69 -15.18 -6.40
N ASP A 423 -13.56 -15.61 -7.32
CA ASP A 423 -14.72 -14.86 -7.83
C ASP A 423 -14.46 -13.35 -8.07
N PRO A 424 -13.49 -12.99 -8.93
CA PRO A 424 -13.25 -11.62 -9.34
C PRO A 424 -14.48 -11.00 -10.00
N VAL A 425 -14.65 -9.69 -9.79
CA VAL A 425 -15.69 -8.88 -10.43
C VAL A 425 -15.02 -7.80 -11.24
N TYR A 426 -15.15 -7.89 -12.57
CA TYR A 426 -14.68 -6.85 -13.46
C TYR A 426 -15.55 -5.59 -13.35
N TYR A 427 -14.90 -4.44 -13.17
CA TYR A 427 -15.51 -3.13 -13.34
C TYR A 427 -14.83 -2.41 -14.50
N SER A 428 -15.60 -1.70 -15.34
CA SER A 428 -15.09 -1.10 -16.58
C SER A 428 -13.85 -0.22 -16.35
N GLY A 429 -12.72 -0.64 -16.95
CA GLY A 429 -11.41 0.02 -16.82
C GLY A 429 -10.47 -0.60 -15.78
N ASP A 430 -10.89 -1.65 -15.08
CA ASP A 430 -10.06 -2.34 -14.08
C ASP A 430 -9.11 -3.36 -14.71
N HIS A 431 -7.84 -3.29 -14.30
CA HIS A 431 -6.94 -4.45 -14.24
C HIS A 431 -7.32 -5.24 -12.97
N THR A 432 -7.44 -6.57 -13.04
CA THR A 432 -8.23 -7.36 -12.08
C THR A 432 -7.47 -8.58 -11.58
N ASP A 433 -6.40 -8.36 -10.81
CA ASP A 433 -5.46 -9.40 -10.35
C ASP A 433 -5.76 -9.90 -8.94
N MET A 434 -5.69 -11.23 -8.74
CA MET A 434 -6.04 -11.84 -7.44
C MET A 434 -4.91 -11.69 -6.40
N ILE A 435 -3.65 -11.84 -6.80
CA ILE A 435 -2.49 -11.39 -6.00
C ILE A 435 -1.56 -10.60 -6.92
N MET A 436 -1.20 -9.38 -6.52
CA MET A 436 -0.41 -8.45 -7.34
C MET A 436 0.78 -7.86 -6.59
N CYS A 437 1.94 -7.86 -7.26
CA CYS A 437 3.18 -7.21 -6.87
C CYS A 437 3.65 -6.39 -8.09
N THR A 438 3.90 -5.09 -7.92
CA THR A 438 4.08 -4.11 -9.02
C THR A 438 5.47 -3.48 -9.07
N SER A 439 6.28 -3.74 -8.05
CA SER A 439 7.60 -3.15 -7.83
C SER A 439 8.68 -4.19 -7.52
N GLY A 440 8.27 -5.32 -6.93
CA GLY A 440 9.15 -6.23 -6.21
C GLY A 440 9.44 -5.75 -4.78
N PRO A 441 9.73 -6.68 -3.85
CA PRO A 441 10.18 -6.36 -2.51
C PRO A 441 11.30 -5.31 -2.48
N PRO A 442 11.35 -4.42 -1.46
CA PRO A 442 12.51 -3.56 -1.24
C PRO A 442 13.77 -4.38 -0.86
N SER A 443 14.93 -3.71 -0.78
CA SER A 443 16.17 -4.37 -0.40
C SER A 443 16.08 -4.97 1.00
N GLY A 444 16.56 -6.21 1.17
CA GLY A 444 16.45 -6.96 2.44
C GLY A 444 15.11 -7.68 2.66
N ALA A 445 14.08 -7.36 1.89
CA ALA A 445 12.76 -7.98 1.97
C ALA A 445 12.56 -9.11 0.93
N LYS A 446 11.45 -9.83 1.11
CA LYS A 446 10.98 -10.91 0.23
C LYS A 446 9.44 -10.91 0.18
N LEU A 447 8.87 -11.55 -0.84
CA LEU A 447 7.45 -11.89 -0.90
C LEU A 447 7.32 -13.41 -1.01
N VAL A 448 6.52 -14.02 -0.17
CA VAL A 448 6.21 -15.47 -0.22
C VAL A 448 4.70 -15.64 -0.41
N ILE A 449 4.32 -16.32 -1.48
CA ILE A 449 2.94 -16.67 -1.83
C ILE A 449 2.90 -18.20 -1.86
N ARG A 450 2.28 -18.83 -0.85
CA ARG A 450 2.35 -20.29 -0.69
C ARG A 450 1.08 -20.99 -0.24
N GLY A 451 0.85 -22.22 -0.71
CA GLY A 451 -0.28 -23.02 -0.25
C GLY A 451 -1.67 -22.51 -0.65
N ASN A 452 -1.76 -21.37 -1.35
CA ASN A 452 -3.03 -20.70 -1.63
C ASN A 452 -3.81 -21.37 -2.76
N THR A 453 -5.13 -21.14 -2.79
CA THR A 453 -5.96 -21.34 -3.98
C THR A 453 -6.29 -19.97 -4.55
N VAL A 454 -5.91 -19.72 -5.81
CA VAL A 454 -6.04 -18.41 -6.46
C VAL A 454 -6.72 -18.58 -7.82
N ILE A 455 -7.92 -18.03 -7.97
CA ILE A 455 -8.79 -18.25 -9.12
C ILE A 455 -9.22 -16.90 -9.72
N ASN A 456 -8.79 -16.62 -10.94
CA ASN A 456 -9.25 -15.46 -11.71
C ASN A 456 -10.19 -15.92 -12.85
N THR A 457 -11.51 -15.84 -12.67
CA THR A 457 -12.48 -16.30 -13.68
C THR A 457 -12.55 -15.42 -14.94
N LEU A 458 -11.85 -14.30 -14.97
CA LEU A 458 -11.81 -13.39 -16.12
C LEU A 458 -10.79 -13.83 -17.17
N ASP A 459 -10.88 -13.21 -18.35
CA ASP A 459 -10.05 -13.50 -19.51
C ASP A 459 -8.85 -12.55 -19.67
N GLN A 460 -8.67 -11.63 -18.71
CA GLN A 460 -7.58 -10.66 -18.63
C GLN A 460 -6.73 -10.86 -17.35
N THR A 461 -5.51 -10.32 -17.36
CA THR A 461 -4.64 -10.22 -16.17
C THR A 461 -4.32 -11.61 -15.57
N GLY A 462 -4.00 -11.76 -14.28
CA GLY A 462 -3.61 -13.07 -13.72
C GLY A 462 -4.22 -13.48 -12.39
N ALA A 463 -4.02 -14.75 -12.02
CA ALA A 463 -4.26 -15.21 -10.67
C ALA A 463 -3.13 -14.69 -9.75
N ILE A 464 -1.87 -14.85 -10.19
CA ILE A 464 -0.72 -14.14 -9.58
C ILE A 464 -0.07 -13.25 -10.64
N ALA A 465 0.09 -11.98 -10.29
CA ALA A 465 0.65 -10.94 -11.12
C ALA A 465 1.93 -10.37 -10.50
N LEU A 466 3.08 -10.71 -11.07
CA LEU A 466 4.34 -10.05 -10.78
C LEU A 466 4.66 -9.10 -11.95
N PHE A 467 4.56 -7.80 -11.72
CA PHE A 467 4.78 -6.74 -12.71
C PHE A 467 5.97 -5.86 -12.36
N GLN A 468 6.53 -5.24 -13.39
CA GLN A 468 7.56 -4.21 -13.29
C GLN A 468 7.02 -2.81 -13.60
N ASP A 469 5.87 -2.45 -13.03
CA ASP A 469 5.26 -1.14 -13.28
C ASP A 469 6.07 -0.01 -12.64
N PHE A 470 6.57 -0.24 -11.42
CA PHE A 470 7.32 0.74 -10.64
C PHE A 470 8.77 0.30 -10.33
N GLY A 471 9.07 -0.99 -10.31
CA GLY A 471 10.39 -1.53 -9.94
C GLY A 471 10.73 -2.87 -10.58
N VAL A 472 11.92 -3.42 -10.27
CA VAL A 472 12.36 -4.74 -10.74
C VAL A 472 11.94 -5.81 -9.73
N VAL A 473 11.14 -6.78 -10.17
CA VAL A 473 10.72 -7.92 -9.33
C VAL A 473 11.92 -8.79 -8.98
N ARG A 474 12.08 -9.06 -7.68
CA ARG A 474 13.11 -9.96 -7.15
C ARG A 474 12.75 -10.52 -5.78
N ASN A 475 13.39 -11.61 -5.35
CA ASN A 475 13.15 -12.22 -4.03
C ASN A 475 11.68 -12.64 -3.79
N VAL A 476 11.00 -13.15 -4.83
CA VAL A 476 9.62 -13.62 -4.73
C VAL A 476 9.60 -15.15 -4.77
N THR A 477 8.86 -15.79 -3.87
CA THR A 477 8.63 -17.23 -3.89
C THR A 477 7.14 -17.50 -4.06
N VAL A 478 6.77 -18.14 -5.17
CA VAL A 478 5.45 -18.66 -5.49
C VAL A 478 5.53 -20.18 -5.37
N GLU A 479 5.20 -20.72 -4.20
CA GLU A 479 5.41 -22.15 -3.89
C GLU A 479 4.12 -22.91 -3.54
N ALA A 480 3.91 -24.07 -4.15
CA ALA A 480 2.82 -24.99 -3.80
C ALA A 480 1.43 -24.33 -3.73
N ASN A 481 1.07 -23.46 -4.70
CA ASN A 481 -0.27 -22.88 -4.84
C ASN A 481 -1.09 -23.63 -5.90
N PHE A 482 -2.42 -23.56 -5.81
CA PHE A 482 -3.35 -23.93 -6.88
C PHE A 482 -3.76 -22.65 -7.63
N LEU A 483 -3.38 -22.55 -8.91
CA LEU A 483 -3.58 -21.36 -9.73
C LEU A 483 -4.53 -21.68 -10.89
N ALA A 484 -5.54 -20.85 -11.09
CA ALA A 484 -6.49 -21.00 -12.19
C ALA A 484 -6.87 -19.65 -12.80
N GLY A 485 -6.95 -19.58 -14.12
CA GLY A 485 -7.64 -18.50 -14.81
C GLY A 485 -6.78 -17.29 -15.20
N GLY A 486 -7.44 -16.16 -15.43
CA GLY A 486 -6.85 -14.93 -15.97
C GLY A 486 -6.51 -15.02 -17.46
N GLY A 487 -5.96 -13.94 -18.01
CA GLY A 487 -5.26 -13.95 -19.30
C GLY A 487 -4.07 -14.90 -19.30
N TYR A 488 -3.30 -14.92 -18.21
CA TYR A 488 -2.33 -15.96 -17.85
C TYR A 488 -2.43 -16.23 -16.35
N ALA A 489 -2.36 -17.50 -15.91
CA ALA A 489 -2.48 -17.80 -14.47
C ALA A 489 -1.36 -17.18 -13.63
N LEU A 490 -0.16 -17.04 -14.20
CA LEU A 490 0.98 -16.34 -13.59
C LEU A 490 1.63 -15.34 -14.57
N TYR A 491 1.93 -14.13 -14.08
CA TYR A 491 2.91 -13.24 -14.72
C TYR A 491 4.23 -13.35 -13.94
N GLY A 492 5.30 -13.77 -14.61
CA GLY A 492 6.56 -14.24 -14.01
C GLY A 492 7.56 -13.15 -13.62
N GLY A 493 7.17 -11.87 -13.65
CA GLY A 493 8.00 -10.75 -13.17
C GLY A 493 8.95 -10.13 -14.20
N ALA A 494 9.08 -10.64 -15.42
CA ALA A 494 9.91 -10.00 -16.46
C ALA A 494 9.27 -8.69 -16.94
N GLY A 495 10.09 -7.69 -17.27
CA GLY A 495 9.58 -6.40 -17.72
C GLY A 495 10.66 -5.41 -18.14
N ALA A 496 10.25 -4.15 -18.33
CA ALA A 496 11.09 -3.11 -18.91
C ALA A 496 11.97 -2.33 -17.90
N LYS A 497 11.93 -2.66 -16.60
CA LYS A 497 12.73 -1.99 -15.55
C LYS A 497 14.09 -2.67 -15.37
N GLY A 498 14.20 -3.96 -15.69
CA GLY A 498 15.46 -4.70 -15.63
C GLY A 498 15.27 -6.22 -15.54
N THR A 499 16.37 -6.96 -15.51
CA THR A 499 16.40 -8.42 -15.31
C THR A 499 15.87 -8.79 -13.94
N SER A 500 14.90 -9.70 -13.89
CA SER A 500 14.33 -10.19 -12.63
C SER A 500 15.25 -11.23 -12.00
N SER A 501 15.24 -11.37 -10.67
CA SER A 501 16.21 -12.24 -9.98
C SER A 501 15.66 -12.86 -8.70
N ASN A 502 16.11 -14.08 -8.37
CA ASN A 502 15.65 -14.84 -7.21
C ASN A 502 14.12 -14.95 -7.12
N ILE A 503 13.45 -15.13 -8.27
CA ILE A 503 12.03 -15.49 -8.36
C ILE A 503 11.91 -17.02 -8.44
N LYS A 504 11.25 -17.63 -7.49
CA LYS A 504 11.07 -19.08 -7.41
C LYS A 504 9.61 -19.44 -7.64
N VAL A 505 9.33 -20.13 -8.73
CA VAL A 505 8.00 -20.67 -9.05
C VAL A 505 8.10 -22.18 -8.92
N VAL A 506 7.70 -22.72 -7.77
CA VAL A 506 8.00 -24.11 -7.42
C VAL A 506 6.78 -24.90 -6.93
N ASN A 507 6.62 -26.14 -7.42
CA ASN A 507 5.61 -27.11 -6.98
C ASN A 507 4.14 -26.64 -7.07
N ASN A 508 3.82 -25.65 -7.90
CA ASN A 508 2.45 -25.15 -8.06
C ASN A 508 1.61 -26.07 -8.96
N VAL A 509 0.29 -26.09 -8.72
CA VAL A 509 -0.69 -26.77 -9.57
C VAL A 509 -1.42 -25.73 -10.42
N PHE A 510 -1.31 -25.84 -11.75
CA PHE A 510 -2.03 -25.01 -12.71
C PHE A 510 -3.30 -25.74 -13.19
N SER A 511 -4.45 -25.12 -13.00
CA SER A 511 -5.76 -25.71 -13.29
C SER A 511 -6.31 -25.26 -14.63
N ARG A 512 -6.81 -26.20 -15.44
CA ARG A 512 -7.43 -25.92 -16.75
C ARG A 512 -8.95 -25.86 -16.68
N LYS A 513 -9.52 -25.90 -15.46
CA LYS A 513 -10.98 -25.87 -15.22
C LYS A 513 -11.64 -24.52 -15.55
N VAL A 514 -10.89 -23.42 -15.46
CA VAL A 514 -11.37 -22.07 -15.84
C VAL A 514 -11.10 -21.83 -17.33
N TRP A 515 -9.84 -21.96 -17.75
CA TRP A 515 -9.44 -21.85 -19.15
C TRP A 515 -8.60 -23.06 -19.55
N ALA A 516 -8.83 -23.59 -20.76
CA ALA A 516 -8.20 -24.82 -21.24
C ALA A 516 -6.65 -24.80 -21.27
N LYS A 517 -6.01 -23.63 -21.22
CA LYS A 517 -4.55 -23.44 -21.18
C LYS A 517 -4.03 -22.97 -19.81
N GLY A 518 -4.82 -23.07 -18.73
CA GLY A 518 -4.50 -22.51 -17.41
C GLY A 518 -5.06 -21.11 -17.25
N GLY A 519 -4.56 -20.17 -18.06
CA GLY A 519 -5.23 -18.91 -18.40
C GLY A 519 -5.81 -18.94 -19.81
N GLN A 520 -6.42 -17.83 -20.26
CA GLN A 520 -6.96 -17.66 -21.62
C GLN A 520 -5.86 -17.90 -22.69
N ASN A 521 -4.66 -17.41 -22.42
CA ASN A 521 -3.53 -17.42 -23.34
C ASN A 521 -2.49 -18.50 -22.99
N GLY A 522 -2.26 -18.76 -21.70
CA GLY A 522 -1.35 -19.80 -21.22
C GLY A 522 -1.26 -19.88 -19.69
N PRO A 523 -0.42 -20.78 -19.13
CA PRO A 523 -0.21 -20.88 -17.69
C PRO A 523 0.64 -19.73 -17.15
N VAL A 524 1.65 -19.31 -17.90
CA VAL A 524 2.58 -18.25 -17.51
C VAL A 524 2.94 -17.37 -18.72
N ALA A 525 3.17 -16.08 -18.44
CA ALA A 525 3.81 -15.14 -19.35
C ALA A 525 4.85 -14.31 -18.59
N TYR A 526 5.72 -13.60 -19.32
CA TYR A 526 6.74 -12.71 -18.73
C TYR A 526 7.63 -13.43 -17.70
N TRP A 527 8.11 -14.63 -18.03
CA TRP A 527 9.09 -15.36 -17.21
C TRP A 527 10.51 -15.01 -17.64
N ASP A 528 11.35 -14.56 -16.70
CA ASP A 528 12.76 -14.28 -16.98
C ASP A 528 13.62 -15.51 -16.69
N LYS A 529 13.69 -16.42 -17.66
CA LYS A 529 14.51 -17.64 -17.58
C LYS A 529 16.02 -17.35 -17.42
N GLY A 530 16.48 -16.17 -17.85
CA GLY A 530 17.89 -15.75 -17.73
C GLY A 530 18.23 -15.12 -16.38
N GLY A 531 17.22 -14.80 -15.57
CA GLY A 531 17.36 -14.10 -14.30
C GLY A 531 18.16 -14.89 -13.25
N SER A 532 19.14 -14.22 -12.63
CA SER A 532 20.02 -14.85 -11.65
C SER A 532 19.22 -15.37 -10.45
N GLY A 533 19.31 -16.67 -10.17
CA GLY A 533 18.59 -17.33 -9.08
C GLY A 533 17.10 -17.56 -9.33
N ASN A 534 16.59 -17.29 -10.54
CA ASN A 534 15.22 -17.67 -10.90
C ASN A 534 15.11 -19.21 -11.03
N GLU A 535 14.03 -19.80 -10.52
CA GLU A 535 13.82 -21.24 -10.50
C GLU A 535 12.39 -21.58 -10.93
N TRP A 536 12.23 -22.38 -11.99
CA TRP A 536 10.96 -23.02 -12.35
C TRP A 536 11.08 -24.53 -12.15
N LYS A 537 10.32 -25.11 -11.23
CA LYS A 537 10.52 -26.52 -10.85
C LYS A 537 9.27 -27.17 -10.25
N GLY A 538 8.98 -28.41 -10.66
CA GLY A 538 7.90 -29.19 -10.06
C GLY A 538 6.48 -28.65 -10.28
N ASN A 539 6.31 -27.59 -11.09
CA ASN A 539 5.00 -27.07 -11.44
C ASN A 539 4.29 -28.05 -12.38
N VAL A 540 3.05 -28.40 -12.05
CA VAL A 540 2.26 -29.39 -12.79
C VAL A 540 0.85 -28.88 -13.10
N TRP A 541 0.21 -29.50 -14.08
CA TRP A 541 -1.20 -29.32 -14.37
C TRP A 541 -2.05 -30.06 -13.33
N ASP A 542 -3.35 -29.78 -13.34
CA ASP A 542 -4.39 -30.54 -12.63
C ASP A 542 -4.44 -32.04 -12.97
N ASP A 543 -3.81 -32.50 -14.06
CA ASP A 543 -3.61 -33.93 -14.39
C ASP A 543 -2.23 -34.49 -13.99
N GLY A 544 -1.42 -33.71 -13.27
CA GLY A 544 -0.09 -34.11 -12.79
C GLY A 544 1.05 -34.02 -13.82
N LYS A 545 0.79 -33.65 -15.08
CA LYS A 545 1.85 -33.43 -16.09
C LYS A 545 2.60 -32.13 -15.83
N ALA A 546 3.87 -32.06 -16.18
CA ALA A 546 4.67 -30.83 -16.02
C ALA A 546 4.09 -29.64 -16.79
N VAL A 547 4.12 -28.45 -16.18
CA VAL A 547 3.83 -27.17 -16.83
C VAL A 547 5.14 -26.59 -17.35
N PRO A 548 5.23 -26.24 -18.65
CA PRO A 548 6.43 -25.59 -19.19
C PRO A 548 6.61 -24.20 -18.58
N GLU A 549 7.86 -23.77 -18.41
CA GLU A 549 8.21 -22.49 -17.78
C GLU A 549 7.84 -21.23 -18.58
N GLY A 550 7.29 -21.40 -19.78
CA GLY A 550 6.98 -20.30 -20.70
C GLY A 550 8.22 -19.73 -21.37
N GLY A 551 7.97 -18.73 -22.22
CA GLY A 551 8.96 -17.93 -22.95
C GLY A 551 8.31 -16.65 -23.44
#